data_AF-A0A5J4T7W8-F1
#
_entry.id   AF-A0A5J4T7W8-F1
#
_cell.length_a   1.000
_cell.length_b   1.000
_cell.length_c   1.000
_cell.angle_alpha   90.00
_cell.angle_beta   90.00
_cell.angle_gamma   90.00
#
_symmetry.space_group_name_H-M   'P 1'
#
loop_
_entity.id
_entity.type
_entity.pdbx_description
1 polymer ?
#
loop_
_entity_poly.entity_id
_entity_poly.type
_entity_poly.pdbx_seq_one_letter_code
_entity_poly.pdbx_strand_id
1 'polypeptide(L)'
;FNVRCNSRECLVLIQIYGDSQDYTDLVNVEYGKVTCISLSTAGGIGEENDEEIRNGLNNIFNFLREQHEGRNYQPSFQPLPLLARMTEEEIEEEGAIEEVEAQMINVESGGIIKSCANLTKATILNHFIHRRRI
;
A
#
# COMPACT_ATOMS: atom_id res chain seq x y z
N PHE A 1 -16.20 6.79 -14.20
CA PHE A 1 -16.18 7.39 -12.85
C PHE A 1 -16.62 6.37 -11.79
N ASN A 2 -17.80 5.75 -11.93
CA ASN A 2 -18.38 4.81 -10.95
C ASN A 2 -17.49 3.61 -10.56
N VAL A 3 -16.82 2.95 -11.53
CA VAL A 3 -16.00 1.75 -11.25
C VAL A 3 -14.80 2.04 -10.34
N ARG A 4 -14.06 3.15 -10.55
CA ARG A 4 -12.89 3.49 -9.72
C ARG A 4 -13.27 3.76 -8.26
N CYS A 5 -14.36 4.48 -8.02
CA CYS A 5 -14.85 4.75 -6.66
C CYS A 5 -15.28 3.45 -5.97
N ASN A 6 -16.08 2.61 -6.64
CA ASN A 6 -16.55 1.35 -6.08
C ASN A 6 -15.40 0.35 -5.83
N SER A 7 -14.40 0.32 -6.71
CA SER A 7 -13.20 -0.49 -6.50
C SER A 7 -12.43 -0.05 -5.26
N ARG A 8 -12.25 1.26 -5.05
CA ARG A 8 -11.56 1.78 -3.85
C ARG A 8 -12.33 1.44 -2.57
N GLU A 9 -13.65 1.61 -2.58
CA GLU A 9 -14.49 1.27 -1.43
C GLU A 9 -14.45 -0.23 -1.12
N CYS A 10 -14.51 -1.08 -2.15
CA CYS A 10 -14.34 -2.53 -2.01
C CYS A 10 -12.99 -2.90 -1.36
N LEU A 11 -11.92 -2.23 -1.77
CA LEU A 11 -10.57 -2.48 -1.22
C LEU A 11 -10.44 -2.05 0.24
N VAL A 12 -11.05 -0.91 0.61
CA VAL A 12 -11.16 -0.50 2.02
C VAL A 12 -11.93 -1.55 2.82
N LEU A 13 -13.00 -2.11 2.26
CA LEU A 13 -13.75 -3.18 2.92
C LEU A 13 -12.89 -4.45 3.10
N ILE A 14 -12.04 -4.82 2.15
CA ILE A 14 -11.12 -5.97 2.29
C ILE A 14 -10.06 -5.70 3.38
N GLN A 15 -9.58 -4.46 3.52
CA GLN A 15 -8.67 -4.10 4.62
C GLN A 15 -9.35 -4.16 5.99
N ILE A 16 -10.67 -3.97 6.08
CA ILE A 16 -11.40 -4.00 7.36
C ILE A 16 -11.90 -5.42 7.66
N TYR A 17 -12.42 -6.12 6.67
CA TYR A 17 -13.18 -7.37 6.81
C TYR A 17 -12.60 -8.56 6.06
N GLY A 18 -11.54 -8.35 5.28
CA GLY A 18 -10.90 -9.43 4.53
C GLY A 18 -10.04 -10.32 5.42
N ASP A 19 -10.05 -11.61 5.13
CA ASP A 19 -9.27 -12.63 5.80
C ASP A 19 -8.02 -13.03 4.99
N SER A 20 -7.29 -14.06 5.44
CA SER A 20 -6.08 -14.51 4.74
C SER A 20 -6.31 -14.95 3.29
N GLN A 21 -7.51 -15.46 2.96
CA GLN A 21 -7.84 -15.87 1.60
C GLN A 21 -8.04 -14.64 0.71
N ASP A 22 -8.73 -13.61 1.19
CA ASP A 22 -8.89 -12.36 0.45
C ASP A 22 -7.54 -11.71 0.13
N TYR A 23 -6.60 -11.74 1.08
CA TYR A 23 -5.22 -11.26 0.86
C TYR A 23 -4.47 -12.10 -0.17
N THR A 24 -4.64 -13.42 -0.14
CA THR A 24 -4.05 -14.33 -1.14
C THR A 24 -4.59 -14.01 -2.53
N ASP A 25 -5.89 -13.81 -2.65
CA ASP A 25 -6.54 -13.51 -3.93
C ASP A 25 -6.09 -12.15 -4.47
N LEU A 26 -5.93 -11.14 -3.61
CA LEU A 26 -5.39 -9.83 -3.98
C LEU A 26 -3.96 -9.91 -4.53
N VAL A 27 -3.07 -10.65 -3.86
CA VAL A 27 -1.69 -10.84 -4.36
C VAL A 27 -1.70 -11.60 -5.68
N ASN A 28 -2.54 -12.64 -5.83
CA ASN A 28 -2.64 -13.40 -7.08
C ASN A 28 -3.12 -12.57 -8.29
N VAL A 29 -3.84 -11.47 -8.06
CA VAL A 29 -4.26 -10.53 -9.12
C VAL A 29 -3.35 -9.32 -9.25
N GLU A 30 -2.12 -9.39 -8.71
CA GLU A 30 -1.11 -8.33 -8.74
C GLU A 30 -1.64 -7.01 -8.14
N TYR A 31 -2.40 -7.10 -7.05
CA TYR A 31 -2.95 -5.92 -6.40
C TYR A 31 -1.87 -4.92 -5.94
N GLY A 32 -0.67 -5.43 -5.61
CA GLY A 32 0.51 -4.61 -5.34
C GLY A 32 0.75 -3.63 -6.49
N LYS A 33 0.88 -4.14 -7.71
CA LYS A 33 1.02 -3.35 -8.94
C LYS A 33 -0.14 -2.36 -9.18
N VAL A 34 -1.39 -2.80 -9.02
CA VAL A 34 -2.56 -1.92 -9.22
C VAL A 34 -2.53 -0.70 -8.29
N THR A 35 -2.08 -0.90 -7.06
CA THR A 35 -1.98 0.18 -6.07
C THR A 35 -0.86 1.16 -6.44
N CYS A 36 0.25 0.66 -6.98
CA CYS A 36 1.35 1.47 -7.49
C CYS A 36 0.93 2.37 -8.65
N ILE A 37 0.28 1.79 -9.66
CA ILE A 37 -0.23 2.53 -10.83
C ILE A 37 -1.23 3.62 -10.41
N SER A 38 -2.05 3.32 -9.41
CA SER A 38 -3.01 4.28 -8.85
C SER A 38 -2.31 5.46 -8.14
N LEU A 39 -1.18 5.22 -7.49
CA LEU A 39 -0.38 6.27 -6.86
C LEU A 39 0.31 7.15 -7.92
N SER A 40 0.91 6.56 -8.96
CA SER A 40 1.53 7.29 -10.08
C SER A 40 0.56 8.24 -10.79
N THR A 41 -0.72 7.85 -10.87
CA THR A 41 -1.76 8.65 -11.55
C THR A 41 -2.37 9.75 -10.69
N ALA A 42 -2.14 9.74 -9.37
CA ALA A 42 -2.67 10.73 -8.44
C ALA A 42 -1.84 12.03 -8.36
N GLY A 43 -0.70 12.12 -9.05
CA GLY A 43 0.25 13.25 -8.99
C GLY A 43 -0.18 14.57 -9.68
N GLY A 44 -1.47 14.86 -9.78
CA GLY A 44 -1.97 16.14 -10.29
C GLY A 44 -1.92 17.28 -9.25
N ILE A 45 -2.13 18.53 -9.68
CA ILE A 45 -2.20 19.70 -8.78
C ILE A 45 -3.65 19.87 -8.24
N GLY A 46 -3.84 19.84 -6.91
CA GLY A 46 -5.12 20.14 -6.24
C GLY A 46 -5.36 19.39 -4.92
N GLU A 47 -6.20 19.94 -4.02
CA GLU A 47 -6.53 19.35 -2.70
C GLU A 47 -7.22 17.97 -2.78
N GLU A 48 -8.02 17.71 -3.83
CA GLU A 48 -8.60 16.38 -4.07
C GLU A 48 -7.51 15.33 -4.37
N ASN A 49 -6.36 15.74 -4.93
CA ASN A 49 -5.26 14.81 -5.19
C ASN A 49 -4.54 14.43 -3.88
N ASP A 50 -4.48 15.34 -2.90
CA ASP A 50 -3.78 15.09 -1.63
C ASP A 50 -4.46 14.02 -0.78
N GLU A 51 -5.79 14.07 -0.65
CA GLU A 51 -6.53 13.02 0.05
C GLU A 51 -6.40 11.67 -0.66
N GLU A 52 -6.43 11.68 -1.99
CA GLU A 52 -6.26 10.47 -2.79
C GLU A 52 -4.87 9.85 -2.67
N ILE A 53 -3.83 10.69 -2.69
CA ILE A 53 -2.44 10.30 -2.45
C ILE A 53 -2.31 9.73 -1.04
N ARG A 54 -2.82 10.42 -0.02
CA ARG A 54 -2.77 9.97 1.38
C ARG A 54 -3.46 8.61 1.54
N ASN A 55 -4.64 8.45 0.96
CA ASN A 55 -5.40 7.19 1.03
C ASN A 55 -4.67 6.07 0.28
N GLY A 56 -4.10 6.34 -0.89
CA GLY A 56 -3.26 5.38 -1.63
C GLY A 56 -2.05 4.92 -0.81
N LEU A 57 -1.30 5.86 -0.22
CA LEU A 57 -0.14 5.57 0.62
C LEU A 57 -0.51 4.74 1.87
N ASN A 58 -1.60 5.13 2.55
CA ASN A 58 -2.10 4.38 3.70
C ASN A 58 -2.56 2.98 3.31
N ASN A 59 -3.16 2.81 2.14
CA ASN A 59 -3.60 1.50 1.66
C ASN A 59 -2.41 0.57 1.42
N ILE A 60 -1.34 1.04 0.76
CA ILE A 60 -0.12 0.25 0.58
C ILE A 60 0.49 -0.11 1.93
N PHE A 61 0.62 0.88 2.82
CA PHE A 61 1.20 0.69 4.14
C PHE A 61 0.44 -0.36 4.96
N ASN A 62 -0.89 -0.24 5.06
CA ASN A 62 -1.72 -1.18 5.82
C ASN A 62 -1.69 -2.58 5.19
N PHE A 63 -1.79 -2.67 3.86
CA PHE A 63 -1.79 -3.95 3.14
C PHE A 63 -0.48 -4.73 3.38
N LEU A 64 0.67 -4.06 3.31
CA LEU A 64 1.96 -4.70 3.61
C LEU A 64 2.12 -5.01 5.10
N ARG A 65 1.77 -4.06 5.99
CA ARG A 65 1.87 -4.27 7.46
C ARG A 65 1.08 -5.50 7.89
N GLU A 66 -0.14 -5.65 7.42
CA GLU A 66 -1.00 -6.77 7.80
C GLU A 66 -0.48 -8.10 7.26
N GLN A 67 0.18 -8.12 6.10
CA GLN A 67 0.87 -9.33 5.64
C GLN A 67 2.10 -9.67 6.50
N HIS A 68 2.83 -8.67 7.03
CA HIS A 68 4.00 -8.91 7.90
C HIS A 68 3.65 -9.28 9.34
N GLU A 69 2.64 -8.61 9.89
CA GLU A 69 2.31 -8.67 11.32
C GLU A 69 1.07 -9.52 11.62
N GLY A 70 0.30 -9.86 10.57
CA GLY A 70 -1.02 -10.43 10.73
C GLY A 70 -2.03 -9.39 11.26
N ARG A 71 -3.16 -9.89 11.74
CA ARG A 71 -4.24 -9.06 12.30
C ARG A 71 -4.75 -9.69 13.60
N ASN A 72 -4.77 -8.90 14.68
CA ASN A 72 -5.23 -9.34 16.00
C ASN A 72 -6.67 -8.89 16.33
N TYR A 73 -7.33 -8.21 15.40
CA TYR A 73 -8.75 -7.84 15.45
C TYR A 73 -9.54 -8.62 14.40
N GLN A 74 -10.84 -8.76 14.59
CA GLN A 74 -11.70 -9.56 13.69
C GLN A 74 -11.81 -8.92 12.29
N PRO A 75 -11.61 -9.68 11.20
CA PRO A 75 -11.14 -11.08 11.18
C PRO A 75 -9.66 -11.19 11.50
N SER A 76 -9.29 -12.03 12.47
CA SER A 76 -7.88 -12.22 12.84
C SER A 76 -7.19 -13.22 11.93
N PHE A 77 -5.96 -12.95 11.54
CA PHE A 77 -5.12 -13.90 10.80
C PHE A 77 -3.65 -13.78 11.19
N GLN A 78 -2.89 -14.86 10.98
CA GLN A 78 -1.45 -14.90 11.23
C GLN A 78 -0.68 -14.14 10.14
N PRO A 79 0.56 -13.70 10.40
CA PRO A 79 1.46 -13.20 9.36
C PRO A 79 1.47 -14.07 8.10
N LEU A 80 1.51 -13.42 6.93
CA LEU A 80 1.53 -14.01 5.60
C LEU A 80 2.86 -13.67 4.89
N PRO A 81 4.02 -14.15 5.40
CA PRO A 81 5.34 -13.68 4.97
C PRO A 81 5.66 -13.97 3.50
N LEU A 82 5.10 -15.03 2.93
CA LEU A 82 5.26 -15.33 1.50
C LEU A 82 4.53 -14.32 0.61
N LEU A 83 3.32 -13.94 1.00
CA LEU A 83 2.52 -12.94 0.28
C LEU A 83 3.13 -11.54 0.42
N ALA A 84 3.62 -11.20 1.63
CA ALA A 84 4.34 -9.95 1.86
C ALA A 84 5.51 -9.82 0.89
N ARG A 85 6.31 -10.88 0.78
CA ARG A 85 7.47 -10.91 -0.12
C ARG A 85 7.07 -10.77 -1.60
N MET A 86 6.03 -11.48 -2.04
CA MET A 86 5.54 -11.36 -3.43
C MET A 86 5.08 -9.93 -3.74
N THR A 87 4.30 -9.34 -2.82
CA THR A 87 3.83 -7.95 -2.95
C THR A 87 5.00 -6.97 -3.03
N GLU A 88 6.04 -7.16 -2.22
CA GLU A 88 7.22 -6.29 -2.22
C GLU A 88 8.03 -6.42 -3.51
N GLU A 89 8.23 -7.65 -4.01
CA GLU A 89 8.89 -7.90 -5.29
C GLU A 89 8.09 -7.24 -6.43
N GLU A 90 6.75 -7.32 -6.45
CA GLU A 90 5.90 -6.60 -7.43
C GLU A 90 6.05 -5.07 -7.33
N ILE A 91 6.03 -4.52 -6.12
CA ILE A 91 6.15 -3.07 -5.88
C ILE A 91 7.52 -2.54 -6.35
N GLU A 92 8.59 -3.31 -6.11
CA GLU A 92 9.93 -2.97 -6.57
C GLU A 92 10.06 -3.06 -8.10
N GLU A 93 9.55 -4.13 -8.71
CA GLU A 93 9.60 -4.32 -10.17
C GLU A 93 8.84 -3.24 -10.94
N GLU A 94 7.74 -2.72 -10.38
CA GLU A 94 6.91 -1.69 -11.01
C GLU A 94 7.38 -0.24 -10.74
N GLY A 95 8.50 -0.05 -10.03
CA GLY A 95 9.07 1.29 -9.79
C GLY A 95 8.24 2.17 -8.86
N ALA A 96 7.48 1.54 -7.96
CA ALA A 96 6.57 2.26 -7.08
C ALA A 96 7.28 2.98 -5.93
N ILE A 97 8.50 2.57 -5.60
CA ILE A 97 9.33 3.24 -4.59
C ILE A 97 9.64 4.67 -5.06
N GLU A 98 9.98 4.84 -6.34
CA GLU A 98 10.25 6.12 -6.98
C GLU A 98 9.01 7.04 -6.94
N GLU A 99 7.82 6.46 -7.14
CA GLU A 99 6.55 7.19 -7.07
C GLU A 99 6.23 7.63 -5.65
N VAL A 100 6.44 6.77 -4.65
CA VAL A 100 6.32 7.13 -3.23
C VAL A 100 7.31 8.25 -2.88
N GLU A 101 8.55 8.19 -3.37
CA GLU A 101 9.56 9.22 -3.18
C GLU A 101 9.17 10.57 -3.81
N ALA A 102 8.56 10.55 -5.00
CA ALA A 102 8.05 11.76 -5.65
C ALA A 102 6.99 12.46 -4.77
N GLN A 103 6.11 11.69 -4.11
CA GLN A 103 5.10 12.25 -3.21
C GLN A 103 5.69 12.83 -1.90
N MET A 104 6.89 12.42 -1.49
CA MET A 104 7.57 12.98 -0.31
C MET A 104 8.03 14.43 -0.48
N ILE A 105 8.20 14.87 -1.73
CA ILE A 105 8.70 16.20 -2.10
C ILE A 105 7.54 17.19 -2.30
N ASN A 106 6.30 16.72 -2.41
CA ASN A 106 5.13 17.58 -2.55
C ASN A 106 4.93 18.44 -1.29
N VAL A 107 5.17 19.77 -1.42
CA VAL A 107 5.21 20.72 -0.30
C VAL A 107 3.82 21.28 0.05
N GLU A 108 2.84 21.16 -0.87
CA GLU A 108 1.51 21.77 -0.72
C GLU A 108 0.63 21.11 0.35
N SER A 109 0.81 19.81 0.61
CA SER A 109 -0.12 19.03 1.45
C SER A 109 0.11 19.09 2.98
N GLY A 110 1.13 19.81 3.43
CA GLY A 110 1.56 19.76 4.82
C GLY A 110 2.15 18.41 5.23
N GLY A 111 2.76 18.34 6.42
CA GLY A 111 3.63 17.23 6.82
C GLY A 111 3.01 15.83 6.87
N ILE A 112 1.70 15.69 6.68
CA ILE A 112 0.97 14.41 6.77
C ILE A 112 1.30 13.49 5.58
N ILE A 113 1.19 13.96 4.33
CA ILE A 113 1.51 13.13 3.15
C ILE A 113 2.97 12.67 3.22
N LYS A 114 3.87 13.59 3.53
CA LYS A 114 5.28 13.27 3.73
C LYS A 114 5.50 12.20 4.80
N SER A 115 4.75 12.25 5.91
CA SER A 115 4.82 11.25 6.97
C SER A 115 4.28 9.89 6.52
N CYS A 116 3.15 9.87 5.81
CA CYS A 116 2.59 8.64 5.21
C CYS A 116 3.57 8.03 4.21
N ALA A 117 4.12 8.82 3.29
CA ALA A 117 5.07 8.35 2.29
C ALA A 117 6.35 7.78 2.93
N ASN A 118 6.86 8.42 4.00
CA ASN A 118 7.98 7.88 4.77
C ASN A 118 7.66 6.52 5.41
N LEU A 119 6.47 6.36 5.99
CA LEU A 119 6.04 5.09 6.58
C LEU A 119 5.86 4.02 5.52
N THR A 120 5.19 4.32 4.41
CA THR A 120 5.00 3.40 3.28
C THR A 120 6.34 2.94 2.73
N LYS A 121 7.27 3.87 2.48
CA LYS A 121 8.63 3.57 2.03
C LYS A 121 9.37 2.71 3.06
N ALA A 122 9.29 3.04 4.35
CA ALA A 122 9.92 2.25 5.39
C ALA A 122 9.36 0.83 5.47
N THR A 123 8.06 0.63 5.26
CA THR A 123 7.44 -0.70 5.24
C THR A 123 7.88 -1.51 4.03
N ILE A 124 7.86 -0.92 2.82
CA ILE A 124 8.36 -1.57 1.60
C ILE A 124 9.85 -1.97 1.77
N LEU A 125 10.65 -1.07 2.37
CA LEU A 125 12.09 -1.30 2.54
C LEU A 125 12.45 -2.12 3.79
N ASN A 126 11.56 -2.27 4.78
CA ASN A 126 11.85 -3.01 6.01
C ASN A 126 12.09 -4.50 5.74
N HIS A 127 11.57 -5.02 4.63
CA HIS A 127 11.94 -6.33 4.08
C HIS A 127 13.45 -6.52 3.93
N PHE A 128 14.19 -5.50 3.47
CA PHE A 128 15.65 -5.61 3.27
C PHE A 128 16.42 -5.71 4.59
N ILE A 129 15.88 -5.17 5.69
CA ILE A 129 16.51 -5.25 7.02
C ILE A 129 16.30 -6.64 7.62
N HIS A 130 15.13 -7.25 7.42
CA HIS A 130 14.87 -8.63 7.83
C HIS A 130 15.63 -9.65 6.97
N ARG A 131 15.83 -9.39 5.68
CA ARG A 131 16.65 -10.23 4.78
C ARG A 131 18.14 -10.28 5.15
N ARG A 132 18.68 -9.22 5.77
CA ARG A 132 20.10 -9.13 6.20
C ARG A 132 20.39 -9.76 7.57
N ARG A 133 19.37 -10.23 8.29
CA ARG A 133 19.51 -10.81 9.64
C ARG A 133 19.29 -12.33 9.68
N ILE A 134 19.32 -13.00 8.52
CA ILE A 134 19.27 -14.46 8.40
C ILE A 134 20.67 -14.99 8.10
#